data_AF-A3P9V3-F1
#
_entry.id   AF-A3P9V3-F1
#
_cell.length_a   1.000
_cell.length_b   1.000
_cell.length_c   1.000
_cell.angle_alpha   90.00
_cell.angle_beta   90.00
_cell.angle_gamma   90.00
#
_symmetry.space_group_name_H-M   'P 1'
#
loop_
_entity.id
_entity.type
_entity.pdbx_description
1 polymer ?
#
loop_
_entity_poly.entity_id
_entity_poly.type
_entity_poly.pdbx_seq_one_letter_code
_entity_poly.pdbx_strand_id
1 'polypeptide(L)'
;MRTINKRTRTIAHADSFVRMIGDMDDQPICDAVFADRYALPGEHSRAQACARVARALALAEPMATRSGAARRFYRNLLNGAFGAGRIMARAGAAPDQTMASCFVHPIRAPAALTRFHPNLDEALDEARLALAMGADIGYDFSAIPPAGARPDADHPDSPGVCAALDRFDRIGTQAGERDGRRRAQLAVLRCDHPDLLAFAAAKHRHAGRHARWTTLELAVAATDAFMQAVEQDLPWTLRHMAPPRDAPGGALPGADGAWTYASVPARHVWREIVSAARDGAGPGLVFVDAIDAADPLRGRERIDATSPCGAQPLPPYGSAMLGAIDLSRFVRNPFGAGGEPRFDFAAFDTAVRIEVRLLDNALDVTRWPLAAHARESYQKRRIGVGVTGLADMLAMMRLRYDSPAAREMARYIASDLRHHAYAASAELAAERGAYPLCDRHAHLDALRAGPPLPHAVCHAIERDGLRHSHLTSFAPVIGVSLAFGDHCSPGIEPARAWIEHRPVRAGAAGAPGMRAENHAHRLFRSLRGERAALPDYFATDADVAPGERLAMRVALQPYVDAGIDNTLTLANHYSLEEVNALLFAAWRAKLKSVAIRRADLARDAQPSDDDGV
;
A
#
# COMPACT_ATOMS: atom_id res chain seq x y z
N MET A 1 23.01 55.55 -4.93
CA MET A 1 24.00 54.62 -5.51
C MET A 1 24.24 53.52 -4.49
N ARG A 2 23.97 52.25 -4.85
CA ARG A 2 23.91 51.03 -3.98
C ARG A 2 22.69 51.04 -3.03
N THR A 3 21.75 50.09 -3.03
CA THR A 3 21.93 48.63 -3.00
C THR A 3 20.63 47.92 -3.43
N ILE A 4 20.60 47.30 -4.63
CA ILE A 4 19.60 46.30 -5.03
C ILE A 4 20.37 45.18 -5.75
N ASN A 5 20.74 44.11 -5.04
CA ASN A 5 20.96 42.78 -5.62
C ASN A 5 21.39 41.77 -4.53
N LYS A 6 20.41 41.13 -3.88
CA LYS A 6 20.62 39.85 -3.17
C LYS A 6 19.51 38.82 -3.38
N ARG A 7 18.40 39.14 -4.07
CA ARG A 7 17.28 38.19 -4.30
C ARG A 7 17.30 37.44 -5.63
N THR A 8 18.23 37.77 -6.54
CA THR A 8 18.27 37.16 -7.89
C THR A 8 19.25 35.99 -8.02
N ARG A 9 19.98 35.64 -6.95
CA ARG A 9 21.01 34.58 -6.99
C ARG A 9 20.52 33.19 -6.55
N THR A 10 19.37 33.09 -5.89
CA THR A 10 18.85 31.80 -5.38
C THR A 10 18.08 31.01 -6.44
N ILE A 11 17.57 31.67 -7.48
CA ILE A 11 16.78 31.02 -8.55
C ILE A 11 17.69 30.34 -9.59
N ALA A 12 18.91 30.85 -9.80
CA ALA A 12 19.84 30.30 -10.79
C ALA A 12 20.47 28.95 -10.40
N HIS A 13 20.48 28.58 -9.11
CA HIS A 13 21.04 27.29 -8.65
C HIS A 13 20.04 26.13 -8.72
N ALA A 14 18.73 26.40 -8.81
CA ALA A 14 17.73 25.35 -9.01
C ALA A 14 17.77 24.79 -10.44
N ASP A 15 17.98 25.67 -11.43
CA ASP A 15 18.09 25.29 -12.85
C ASP A 15 19.36 24.48 -13.18
N SER A 16 20.43 24.62 -12.41
CA SER A 16 21.70 23.93 -12.71
C SER A 16 21.68 22.44 -12.35
N PHE A 17 20.76 21.99 -11.49
CA PHE A 17 20.67 20.60 -11.07
C PHE A 17 19.69 19.78 -11.91
N VAL A 18 18.58 20.38 -12.34
CA VAL A 18 17.73 19.81 -13.39
C VAL A 18 18.54 19.60 -14.68
N ARG A 19 19.57 20.42 -14.92
CA ARG A 19 20.55 20.22 -16.01
C ARG A 19 21.65 19.19 -15.73
N MET A 20 21.82 18.73 -14.49
CA MET A 20 22.94 17.86 -14.08
C MET A 20 22.56 16.38 -14.00
N ILE A 21 21.26 16.08 -13.81
CA ILE A 21 20.65 14.87 -14.35
C ILE A 21 20.63 15.14 -15.86
N GLY A 22 21.70 14.76 -16.58
CA GLY A 22 21.85 15.08 -18.00
C GLY A 22 20.66 14.62 -18.82
N ASP A 23 20.55 15.11 -20.07
CA ASP A 23 19.66 14.59 -21.12
C ASP A 23 19.89 13.07 -21.27
N MET A 24 19.32 12.27 -20.36
CA MET A 24 19.20 10.84 -20.53
C MET A 24 17.95 10.65 -21.37
N ASP A 25 18.11 10.02 -22.52
CA ASP A 25 16.99 9.72 -23.39
C ASP A 25 15.92 8.93 -22.63
N ASP A 26 14.66 9.10 -23.00
CA ASP A 26 13.57 8.28 -22.46
C ASP A 26 13.79 6.80 -22.84
N GLN A 27 13.50 5.89 -21.92
CA GLN A 27 13.62 4.45 -22.21
C GLN A 27 12.41 3.97 -23.02
N PRO A 28 12.61 3.19 -24.10
CA PRO A 28 11.52 2.65 -24.91
C PRO A 28 10.47 1.89 -24.09
N ILE A 29 10.88 1.14 -23.06
CA ILE A 29 9.93 0.42 -22.18
C ILE A 29 9.11 1.38 -21.32
N CYS A 30 9.71 2.46 -20.83
CA CYS A 30 8.98 3.46 -20.06
C CYS A 30 7.92 4.12 -20.94
N ASP A 31 8.24 4.39 -22.21
CA ASP A 31 7.31 4.96 -23.21
C ASP A 31 6.19 4.00 -23.56
N ALA A 32 6.52 2.73 -23.78
CA ALA A 32 5.53 1.69 -24.08
C ALA A 32 4.53 1.53 -22.93
N VAL A 33 5.01 1.45 -21.68
CA VAL A 33 4.14 1.34 -20.50
C VAL A 33 3.33 2.62 -20.27
N PHE A 34 3.92 3.80 -20.52
CA PHE A 34 3.19 5.06 -20.47
C PHE A 34 2.05 5.09 -21.49
N ALA A 35 2.34 4.74 -22.74
CA ALA A 35 1.36 4.73 -23.84
C ALA A 35 0.24 3.71 -23.59
N ASP A 36 0.57 2.53 -23.08
CA ASP A 36 -0.38 1.46 -22.80
C ASP A 36 -1.33 1.79 -21.63
N ARG A 37 -0.79 2.34 -20.53
CA ARG A 37 -1.52 2.41 -19.25
C ARG A 37 -1.95 3.80 -18.80
N TYR A 38 -1.39 4.86 -19.37
CA TYR A 38 -1.50 6.21 -18.79
C TYR A 38 -1.84 7.32 -19.79
N ALA A 39 -1.47 7.17 -21.05
CA ALA A 39 -1.79 8.13 -22.09
C ALA A 39 -3.28 8.07 -22.46
N LEU A 40 -3.97 9.22 -22.43
CA LEU A 40 -5.30 9.34 -23.03
C LEU A 40 -5.20 9.64 -24.53
N PRO A 41 -6.28 9.44 -25.32
CA PRO A 41 -6.29 9.81 -26.73
C PRO A 41 -5.81 11.25 -26.97
N GLY A 42 -4.76 11.40 -27.80
CA GLY A 42 -4.13 12.70 -28.10
C GLY A 42 -2.97 13.09 -27.17
N GLU A 43 -2.65 12.29 -26.14
CA GLU A 43 -1.45 12.45 -25.32
C GLU A 43 -0.30 11.61 -25.87
N HIS A 44 0.86 12.24 -26.04
CA HIS A 44 2.07 11.62 -26.60
C HIS A 44 3.29 11.81 -25.68
N SER A 45 3.10 12.41 -24.50
CA SER A 45 4.17 12.67 -23.54
C SER A 45 3.66 12.65 -22.12
N ARG A 46 4.55 12.27 -21.18
CA ARG A 46 4.30 12.35 -19.73
C ARG A 46 3.90 13.76 -19.30
N ALA A 47 4.52 14.79 -19.91
CA ALA A 47 4.19 16.18 -19.63
C ALA A 47 2.74 16.53 -19.95
N GLN A 48 2.18 16.02 -21.06
CA GLN A 48 0.76 16.22 -21.38
C GLN A 48 -0.14 15.55 -20.35
N ALA A 49 0.16 14.30 -19.97
CA ALA A 49 -0.59 13.58 -18.93
C ALA A 49 -0.51 14.32 -17.58
N CYS A 50 0.68 14.76 -17.15
CA CYS A 50 0.84 15.57 -15.93
C CYS A 50 0.04 16.88 -16.00
N ALA A 51 -0.01 17.54 -17.15
CA ALA A 51 -0.78 18.76 -17.34
C ALA A 51 -2.30 18.52 -17.29
N ARG A 52 -2.77 17.36 -17.77
CA ARG A 52 -4.16 16.92 -17.62
C ARG A 52 -4.49 16.67 -16.16
N VAL A 53 -3.70 15.81 -15.49
CA VAL A 53 -3.90 15.44 -14.08
C VAL A 53 -3.93 16.70 -13.20
N ALA A 54 -2.94 17.59 -13.36
CA ALA A 54 -2.86 18.83 -12.61
C ALA A 54 -4.08 19.75 -12.81
N ARG A 55 -4.59 19.85 -14.05
CA ARG A 55 -5.79 20.66 -14.35
C ARG A 55 -7.05 20.03 -13.77
N ALA A 56 -7.19 18.71 -13.89
CA ALA A 56 -8.35 17.99 -13.38
C ALA A 56 -8.44 18.10 -11.85
N LEU A 57 -7.34 17.87 -11.14
CA LEU A 57 -7.31 17.96 -9.67
C LEU A 57 -7.44 19.40 -9.17
N ALA A 58 -7.00 20.40 -9.93
CA ALA A 58 -7.23 21.79 -9.58
C ALA A 58 -8.71 22.22 -9.65
N LEU A 59 -9.62 21.41 -10.19
CA LEU A 59 -11.05 21.75 -10.23
C LEU A 59 -11.67 21.90 -8.83
N ALA A 60 -11.14 21.19 -7.83
CA ALA A 60 -11.54 21.34 -6.42
C ALA A 60 -11.12 22.70 -5.81
N GLU A 61 -10.22 23.44 -6.46
CA GLU A 61 -9.81 24.75 -5.99
C GLU A 61 -10.81 25.84 -6.37
N PRO A 62 -10.93 26.90 -5.54
CA PRO A 62 -11.67 28.11 -5.90
C PRO A 62 -11.23 28.65 -7.27
N MET A 63 -12.19 29.15 -8.05
CA MET A 63 -11.94 29.62 -9.42
C MET A 63 -10.80 30.65 -9.49
N ALA A 64 -10.67 31.52 -8.49
CA ALA A 64 -9.63 32.55 -8.42
C ALA A 64 -8.20 32.00 -8.25
N THR A 65 -8.03 30.86 -7.58
CA THR A 65 -6.71 30.28 -7.28
C THR A 65 -6.39 29.03 -8.11
N ARG A 66 -7.39 28.50 -8.82
CA ARG A 66 -7.34 27.27 -9.62
C ARG A 66 -6.17 27.21 -10.60
N SER A 67 -5.93 28.28 -11.38
CA SER A 67 -4.83 28.30 -12.36
C SER A 67 -3.46 28.23 -11.70
N GLY A 68 -3.29 28.91 -10.56
CA GLY A 68 -2.07 28.87 -9.75
C GLY A 68 -1.84 27.49 -9.14
N ALA A 69 -2.90 26.84 -8.63
CA ALA A 69 -2.81 25.48 -8.12
C ALA A 69 -2.45 24.47 -9.21
N ALA A 70 -3.12 24.51 -10.37
CA ALA A 70 -2.80 23.66 -11.51
C ALA A 70 -1.33 23.79 -11.93
N ARG A 71 -0.77 25.01 -11.96
CA ARG A 71 0.65 25.23 -12.26
C ARG A 71 1.58 24.62 -11.20
N ARG A 72 1.22 24.70 -9.90
CA ARG A 72 2.01 24.08 -8.82
C ARG A 72 1.96 22.56 -8.89
N PHE A 73 0.78 21.96 -9.07
CA PHE A 73 0.62 20.52 -9.24
C PHE A 73 1.40 20.01 -10.45
N TYR A 74 1.28 20.69 -11.60
CA TYR A 74 2.02 20.31 -12.80
C TYR A 74 3.54 20.29 -12.59
N ARG A 75 4.09 21.32 -11.94
CA ARG A 75 5.52 21.36 -11.60
C ARG A 75 5.92 20.27 -10.62
N ASN A 76 5.10 19.99 -9.62
CA ASN A 76 5.35 18.91 -8.67
C ASN A 76 5.42 17.56 -9.39
N LEU A 77 4.47 17.34 -10.30
CA LEU A 77 4.38 16.11 -11.10
C LEU A 77 5.61 15.89 -11.99
N LEU A 78 6.12 16.96 -12.61
CA LEU A 78 7.34 16.89 -13.41
C LEU A 78 8.61 16.72 -12.56
N ASN A 79 8.58 17.11 -11.29
CA ASN A 79 9.73 17.07 -10.40
C ASN A 79 9.81 15.77 -9.57
N GLY A 80 9.04 14.74 -9.93
CA GLY A 80 9.13 13.41 -9.33
C GLY A 80 8.07 13.08 -8.28
N ALA A 81 7.11 13.96 -8.01
CA ALA A 81 5.91 13.57 -7.28
C ALA A 81 4.90 12.95 -8.26
N PHE A 82 4.21 11.89 -7.89
CA PHE A 82 3.24 11.24 -8.76
C PHE A 82 1.99 10.88 -7.97
N GLY A 83 0.81 11.12 -8.55
CA GLY A 83 -0.37 10.41 -8.10
C GLY A 83 -0.19 8.90 -8.30
N ALA A 84 -0.89 8.09 -7.52
CA ALA A 84 -0.92 6.65 -7.76
C ALA A 84 -1.45 6.33 -9.16
N GLY A 85 -1.22 5.10 -9.63
CA GLY A 85 -1.44 4.73 -11.03
C GLY A 85 -2.82 5.12 -11.58
N ARG A 86 -3.88 5.01 -10.77
CA ARG A 86 -5.24 5.40 -11.18
C ARG A 86 -5.47 6.90 -11.23
N ILE A 87 -4.85 7.69 -10.36
CA ILE A 87 -4.87 9.15 -10.46
C ILE A 87 -4.23 9.56 -11.80
N MET A 88 -3.04 9.01 -12.10
CA MET A 88 -2.32 9.35 -13.34
C MET A 88 -3.08 8.93 -14.60
N ALA A 89 -3.70 7.74 -14.58
CA ALA A 89 -4.47 7.24 -15.72
C ALA A 89 -5.84 7.94 -15.89
N ARG A 90 -6.51 8.34 -14.81
CA ARG A 90 -7.95 8.67 -14.85
C ARG A 90 -8.32 10.10 -14.51
N ALA A 91 -7.45 10.87 -13.87
CA ALA A 91 -7.75 12.27 -13.60
C ALA A 91 -7.96 13.02 -14.92
N GLY A 92 -9.15 13.60 -15.12
CA GLY A 92 -9.53 14.26 -16.37
C GLY A 92 -9.92 13.32 -17.52
N ALA A 93 -10.06 12.01 -17.25
CA ALA A 93 -10.60 11.02 -18.19
C ALA A 93 -12.14 10.91 -18.08
N ALA A 94 -12.73 9.92 -18.75
CA ALA A 94 -14.17 9.66 -18.78
C ALA A 94 -14.81 9.49 -17.37
N PRO A 95 -16.09 9.83 -17.21
CA PRO A 95 -16.74 10.01 -15.91
C PRO A 95 -17.22 8.72 -15.22
N ASP A 96 -16.78 7.53 -15.61
CA ASP A 96 -17.29 6.25 -15.07
C ASP A 96 -16.29 5.54 -14.14
N GLN A 97 -15.12 6.14 -13.86
CA GLN A 97 -14.06 5.46 -13.10
C GLN A 97 -13.62 6.22 -11.85
N THR A 98 -13.22 5.48 -10.82
CA THR A 98 -12.65 6.04 -9.59
C THR A 98 -11.14 6.25 -9.71
N MET A 99 -10.63 7.31 -9.08
CA MET A 99 -9.19 7.54 -8.91
C MET A 99 -8.62 6.81 -7.68
N ALA A 100 -9.46 6.40 -6.73
CA ALA A 100 -9.02 5.64 -5.57
C ALA A 100 -8.60 4.23 -5.99
N SER A 101 -7.49 3.76 -5.41
CA SER A 101 -6.94 2.43 -5.75
C SER A 101 -7.40 1.36 -4.77
N CYS A 102 -7.22 1.63 -3.48
CA CYS A 102 -7.39 0.68 -2.40
C CYS A 102 -8.73 0.88 -1.68
N PHE A 103 -9.43 -0.23 -1.43
CA PHE A 103 -10.70 -0.26 -0.71
C PHE A 103 -10.72 -1.40 0.30
N VAL A 104 -11.50 -1.23 1.37
CA VAL A 104 -11.99 -2.36 2.18
C VAL A 104 -13.50 -2.36 2.13
N HIS A 105 -14.08 -3.50 1.77
CA HIS A 105 -15.52 -3.72 1.81
C HIS A 105 -15.87 -4.60 3.00
N PRO A 106 -16.89 -4.24 3.78
CA PRO A 106 -17.46 -5.19 4.72
C PRO A 106 -18.18 -6.30 3.95
N ILE A 107 -18.17 -7.47 4.54
CA ILE A 107 -19.14 -8.50 4.17
C ILE A 107 -20.42 -8.14 4.94
N ARG A 108 -21.28 -7.34 4.28
CA ARG A 108 -22.43 -6.62 4.85
C ARG A 108 -23.60 -7.52 5.24
N ALA A 109 -24.31 -7.16 6.30
CA ALA A 109 -25.78 -6.97 6.29
C ALA A 109 -26.14 -5.64 6.97
N PRO A 110 -27.35 -5.09 6.74
CA PRO A 110 -27.84 -3.90 7.41
C PRO A 110 -27.99 -4.07 8.94
N ALA A 111 -27.56 -3.05 9.67
CA ALA A 111 -27.47 -3.01 11.14
C ALA A 111 -28.81 -3.00 11.91
N ALA A 112 -29.96 -3.20 11.25
CA ALA A 112 -31.27 -3.11 11.89
C ALA A 112 -31.76 -4.41 12.58
N LEU A 113 -31.05 -5.54 12.44
CA LEU A 113 -31.47 -6.82 13.02
C LEU A 113 -30.29 -7.54 13.68
N THR A 114 -30.18 -7.36 14.99
CA THR A 114 -29.43 -8.29 15.85
C THR A 114 -30.06 -9.68 15.76
N ARG A 115 -29.39 -10.59 15.03
CA ARG A 115 -29.03 -11.97 15.38
C ARG A 115 -28.69 -12.73 14.09
N PHE A 116 -27.44 -12.55 13.64
CA PHE A 116 -26.75 -13.30 12.58
C PHE A 116 -27.37 -13.24 11.18
N HIS A 117 -26.78 -12.43 10.29
CA HIS A 117 -26.27 -12.85 8.97
C HIS A 117 -25.90 -11.60 8.14
N PRO A 118 -24.77 -11.60 7.41
CA PRO A 118 -24.52 -10.70 6.29
C PRO A 118 -25.33 -11.12 5.04
N ASN A 119 -25.98 -10.19 4.34
CA ASN A 119 -26.45 -10.43 2.98
C ASN A 119 -25.23 -10.50 2.05
N LEU A 120 -24.66 -11.70 1.95
CA LEU A 120 -23.49 -12.01 1.13
C LEU A 120 -23.67 -11.59 -0.33
N ASP A 121 -24.91 -11.60 -0.84
CA ASP A 121 -25.22 -11.23 -2.22
C ASP A 121 -25.09 -9.71 -2.42
N GLU A 122 -25.56 -8.91 -1.46
CA GLU A 122 -25.35 -7.45 -1.47
C GLU A 122 -23.85 -7.12 -1.42
N ALA A 123 -23.09 -7.79 -0.55
CA ALA A 123 -21.64 -7.61 -0.46
C ALA A 123 -20.93 -7.96 -1.79
N LEU A 124 -21.38 -9.03 -2.47
CA LEU A 124 -20.86 -9.42 -3.78
C LEU A 124 -21.22 -8.40 -4.87
N ASP A 125 -22.43 -7.85 -4.87
CA ASP A 125 -22.86 -6.82 -5.83
C ASP A 125 -22.10 -5.51 -5.64
N GLU A 126 -21.94 -5.08 -4.40
CA GLU A 126 -21.10 -3.92 -4.05
C GLU A 126 -19.64 -4.12 -4.49
N ALA A 127 -19.07 -5.31 -4.23
CA ALA A 127 -17.72 -5.67 -4.67
C ALA A 127 -17.60 -5.67 -6.20
N ARG A 128 -18.58 -6.23 -6.93
CA ARG A 128 -18.61 -6.22 -8.41
C ARG A 128 -18.54 -4.80 -8.96
N LEU A 129 -19.34 -3.88 -8.41
CA LEU A 129 -19.35 -2.48 -8.84
C LEU A 129 -17.99 -1.82 -8.60
N ALA A 130 -17.41 -2.02 -7.42
CA ALA A 130 -16.10 -1.49 -7.09
C ALA A 130 -15.00 -2.06 -8.00
N LEU A 131 -14.95 -3.38 -8.20
CA LEU A 131 -14.01 -4.05 -9.12
C LEU A 131 -14.14 -3.54 -10.56
N ALA A 132 -15.37 -3.33 -11.04
CA ALA A 132 -15.64 -2.80 -12.37
C ALA A 132 -15.13 -1.37 -12.55
N MET A 133 -15.23 -0.55 -11.51
CA MET A 133 -14.61 0.80 -11.47
C MET A 133 -13.11 0.76 -11.21
N GLY A 134 -12.56 -0.43 -11.02
CA GLY A 134 -11.14 -0.68 -10.96
C GLY A 134 -10.59 -1.08 -9.60
N ALA A 135 -11.38 -1.06 -8.51
CA ALA A 135 -10.95 -1.25 -7.12
C ALA A 135 -10.04 -2.47 -6.89
N ASP A 136 -9.04 -2.31 -6.02
CA ASP A 136 -8.38 -3.43 -5.34
C ASP A 136 -8.97 -3.50 -3.93
N ILE A 137 -9.49 -4.66 -3.53
CA ILE A 137 -10.42 -4.75 -2.39
C ILE A 137 -9.95 -5.77 -1.35
N GLY A 138 -9.89 -5.33 -0.09
CA GLY A 138 -9.82 -6.23 1.07
C GLY A 138 -11.18 -6.49 1.71
N TYR A 139 -11.32 -7.67 2.30
CA TYR A 139 -12.52 -8.10 3.01
C TYR A 139 -12.14 -8.80 4.32
N ASP A 140 -12.95 -8.60 5.36
CA ASP A 140 -12.94 -9.46 6.56
C ASP A 140 -14.05 -10.51 6.43
N PHE A 141 -13.65 -11.78 6.32
CA PHE A 141 -14.57 -12.93 6.22
C PHE A 141 -14.98 -13.50 7.57
N SER A 142 -14.52 -12.94 8.68
CA SER A 142 -14.71 -13.51 10.02
C SER A 142 -16.14 -13.51 10.53
N ALA A 143 -17.05 -12.78 9.88
CA ALA A 143 -18.48 -12.78 10.18
C ALA A 143 -19.25 -13.91 9.47
N ILE A 144 -18.64 -14.58 8.49
CA ILE A 144 -19.24 -15.72 7.80
C ILE A 144 -19.23 -16.92 8.75
N PRO A 145 -20.38 -17.59 8.99
CA PRO A 145 -20.41 -18.78 9.83
C PRO A 145 -19.43 -19.86 9.34
N PRO A 146 -18.76 -20.59 10.25
CA PRO A 146 -17.89 -21.69 9.89
C PRO A 146 -18.70 -22.84 9.28
N ALA A 147 -18.06 -23.68 8.46
CA ALA A 147 -18.72 -24.81 7.80
C ALA A 147 -19.39 -25.79 8.79
N GLY A 148 -18.84 -25.91 10.00
CA GLY A 148 -19.40 -26.72 11.09
C GLY A 148 -20.53 -26.06 11.88
N ALA A 149 -21.00 -24.86 11.49
CA ALA A 149 -22.12 -24.20 12.15
C ALA A 149 -23.44 -24.94 11.91
N ARG A 150 -24.37 -24.79 12.86
CA ARG A 150 -25.77 -25.17 12.68
C ARG A 150 -26.36 -24.30 11.56
N PRO A 151 -27.07 -24.88 10.58
CA PRO A 151 -27.75 -24.10 9.56
C PRO A 151 -28.72 -23.11 10.21
N ASP A 152 -28.75 -21.89 9.69
CA ASP A 152 -29.78 -20.93 10.06
C ASP A 152 -31.13 -21.41 9.50
N ALA A 153 -32.19 -21.27 10.29
CA ALA A 153 -33.54 -21.63 9.88
C ALA A 153 -34.04 -20.73 8.74
N ASP A 154 -33.64 -19.45 8.76
CA ASP A 154 -34.02 -18.47 7.74
C ASP A 154 -33.11 -18.54 6.50
N HIS A 155 -31.87 -19.04 6.65
CA HIS A 155 -30.86 -19.11 5.59
C HIS A 155 -30.12 -20.46 5.58
N PRO A 156 -30.80 -21.58 5.29
CA PRO A 156 -30.23 -22.93 5.41
C PRO A 156 -29.06 -23.19 4.45
N ASP A 157 -28.97 -22.42 3.36
CA ASP A 157 -27.94 -22.52 2.32
C ASP A 157 -26.75 -21.57 2.53
N SER A 158 -26.64 -20.91 3.69
CA SER A 158 -25.53 -20.01 3.97
C SER A 158 -24.18 -20.71 3.84
N PRO A 159 -23.27 -20.25 2.97
CA PRO A 159 -22.00 -20.92 2.73
C PRO A 159 -21.04 -20.71 3.91
N GLY A 160 -20.23 -21.74 4.19
CA GLY A 160 -19.03 -21.57 5.02
C GLY A 160 -17.97 -20.69 4.33
N VAL A 161 -16.91 -20.31 5.06
CA VAL A 161 -15.91 -19.32 4.60
C VAL A 161 -15.34 -19.67 3.22
N CYS A 162 -14.89 -20.91 3.02
CA CYS A 162 -14.28 -21.34 1.75
C CYS A 162 -15.25 -21.24 0.55
N ALA A 163 -16.53 -21.54 0.77
CA ALA A 163 -17.55 -21.45 -0.28
C ALA A 163 -17.93 -19.99 -0.57
N ALA A 164 -17.93 -19.11 0.43
CA ALA A 164 -18.06 -17.67 0.21
C ALA A 164 -16.88 -17.14 -0.63
N LEU A 165 -15.65 -17.55 -0.33
CA LEU A 165 -14.46 -17.17 -1.08
C LEU A 165 -14.50 -17.62 -2.54
N ASP A 166 -15.06 -18.79 -2.85
CA ASP A 166 -15.27 -19.22 -4.26
C ASP A 166 -16.14 -18.24 -5.04
N ARG A 167 -17.12 -17.60 -4.38
CA ARG A 167 -18.00 -16.61 -5.03
C ARG A 167 -17.25 -15.30 -5.29
N PHE A 168 -16.44 -14.84 -4.33
CA PHE A 168 -15.62 -13.64 -4.48
C PHE A 168 -14.49 -13.83 -5.50
N ASP A 169 -13.88 -15.02 -5.57
CA ASP A 169 -12.86 -15.32 -6.58
C ASP A 169 -13.44 -15.30 -8.00
N ARG A 170 -14.67 -15.79 -8.15
CA ARG A 170 -15.39 -15.80 -9.43
C ARG A 170 -15.66 -14.39 -9.93
N ILE A 171 -16.12 -13.47 -9.06
CA ILE A 171 -16.34 -12.08 -9.49
C ILE A 171 -15.02 -11.37 -9.82
N GLY A 172 -13.94 -11.67 -9.10
CA GLY A 172 -12.60 -11.17 -9.45
C GLY A 172 -12.14 -11.66 -10.82
N THR A 173 -12.42 -12.93 -11.14
CA THR A 173 -12.08 -13.53 -12.44
C THR A 173 -12.94 -12.92 -13.56
N GLN A 174 -14.22 -12.69 -13.30
CA GLN A 174 -15.15 -12.04 -14.24
C GLN A 174 -14.83 -10.56 -14.49
N ALA A 175 -14.36 -9.85 -13.47
CA ALA A 175 -13.90 -8.47 -13.63
C ALA A 175 -12.71 -8.37 -14.61
N GLY A 176 -11.96 -9.47 -14.75
CA GLY A 176 -10.89 -9.65 -15.71
C GLY A 176 -9.75 -8.65 -15.49
N GLU A 177 -9.08 -8.33 -16.59
CA GLU A 177 -8.02 -7.32 -16.61
C GLU A 177 -8.52 -6.07 -17.33
N ARG A 178 -8.19 -4.91 -16.76
CA ARG A 178 -8.45 -3.60 -17.37
C ARG A 178 -7.24 -2.72 -17.10
N ASP A 179 -6.84 -1.95 -18.11
CA ASP A 179 -5.64 -1.09 -18.08
C ASP A 179 -4.35 -1.92 -17.83
N GLY A 180 -4.28 -3.13 -18.41
CA GLY A 180 -3.16 -4.06 -18.26
C GLY A 180 -2.99 -4.65 -16.85
N ARG A 181 -4.01 -4.56 -15.99
CA ARG A 181 -3.94 -5.01 -14.59
C ARG A 181 -5.11 -5.89 -14.19
N ARG A 182 -4.81 -7.07 -13.63
CA ARG A 182 -5.78 -7.89 -12.90
C ARG A 182 -6.13 -7.25 -11.57
N ARG A 183 -7.40 -7.30 -11.17
CA ARG A 183 -7.85 -6.73 -9.90
C ARG A 183 -7.41 -7.62 -8.75
N ALA A 184 -6.70 -7.04 -7.79
CA ALA A 184 -6.25 -7.75 -6.61
C ALA A 184 -7.34 -7.73 -5.54
N GLN A 185 -7.55 -8.88 -4.90
CA GLN A 185 -8.44 -8.98 -3.75
C GLN A 185 -7.69 -9.59 -2.56
N LEU A 186 -8.13 -9.29 -1.34
CA LEU A 186 -7.58 -9.87 -0.12
C LEU A 186 -8.70 -10.38 0.77
N ALA A 187 -8.61 -11.65 1.16
CA ALA A 187 -9.45 -12.23 2.19
C ALA A 187 -8.70 -12.28 3.53
N VAL A 188 -9.27 -11.65 4.54
CA VAL A 188 -8.78 -11.71 5.92
C VAL A 188 -9.69 -12.61 6.74
N LEU A 189 -9.10 -13.45 7.59
CA LEU A 189 -9.83 -14.27 8.55
C LEU A 189 -9.17 -14.18 9.94
N ARG A 190 -9.96 -13.98 10.99
CA ARG A 190 -9.47 -13.91 12.37
C ARG A 190 -8.77 -15.20 12.82
N CYS A 191 -7.71 -15.01 13.62
CA CYS A 191 -6.92 -16.10 14.20
C CYS A 191 -7.71 -17.05 15.13
N ASP A 192 -8.92 -16.68 15.56
CA ASP A 192 -9.80 -17.54 16.37
C ASP A 192 -10.99 -18.14 15.59
N HIS A 193 -11.07 -17.93 14.27
CA HIS A 193 -12.16 -18.46 13.46
C HIS A 193 -12.06 -19.99 13.30
N PRO A 194 -13.16 -20.78 13.44
CA PRO A 194 -13.08 -22.25 13.37
C PRO A 194 -12.62 -22.82 12.02
N ASP A 195 -12.88 -22.11 10.91
CA ASP A 195 -12.41 -22.51 9.57
C ASP A 195 -10.94 -22.11 9.28
N LEU A 196 -10.19 -21.54 10.25
CA LEU A 196 -8.85 -20.99 10.02
C LEU A 196 -7.85 -21.99 9.43
N LEU A 197 -7.83 -23.24 9.90
CA LEU A 197 -6.92 -24.26 9.38
C LEU A 197 -7.23 -24.61 7.92
N ALA A 198 -8.53 -24.74 7.59
CA ALA A 198 -8.96 -24.99 6.21
C ALA A 198 -8.67 -23.79 5.29
N PHE A 199 -8.85 -22.58 5.81
CA PHE A 199 -8.52 -21.33 5.13
C PHE A 199 -7.01 -21.23 4.82
N ALA A 200 -6.15 -21.48 5.81
CA ALA A 200 -4.69 -21.45 5.62
C ALA A 200 -4.24 -22.52 4.61
N ALA A 201 -4.80 -23.73 4.70
CA ALA A 201 -4.43 -24.84 3.82
C ALA A 201 -4.95 -24.72 2.38
N ALA A 202 -5.94 -23.86 2.11
CA ALA A 202 -6.63 -23.80 0.82
C ALA A 202 -5.72 -23.47 -0.38
N LYS A 203 -4.60 -22.78 -0.13
CA LYS A 203 -3.58 -22.42 -1.14
C LYS A 203 -2.33 -23.29 -1.10
N HIS A 204 -2.29 -24.36 -0.31
CA HIS A 204 -1.21 -25.33 -0.39
C HIS A 204 -1.20 -26.02 -1.76
N ARG A 205 -0.02 -26.04 -2.39
CA ARG A 205 0.19 -26.72 -3.67
C ARG A 205 0.48 -28.19 -3.41
N HIS A 206 -0.55 -29.01 -3.31
CA HIS A 206 -0.39 -30.47 -3.35
C HIS A 206 -0.21 -30.91 -4.80
N ALA A 207 0.77 -31.81 -5.04
CA ALA A 207 1.16 -32.33 -6.36
C ALA A 207 -0.06 -32.59 -7.27
N GLY A 208 -0.22 -31.77 -8.31
CA GLY A 208 -1.24 -31.93 -9.35
C GLY A 208 -2.57 -31.17 -9.18
N ARG A 209 -2.78 -30.38 -8.12
CA ARG A 209 -3.97 -29.51 -7.98
C ARG A 209 -3.63 -28.03 -8.20
N HIS A 210 -4.47 -27.32 -8.96
CA HIS A 210 -4.38 -25.86 -9.07
C HIS A 210 -4.71 -25.22 -7.71
N ALA A 211 -3.98 -24.16 -7.36
CA ALA A 211 -4.27 -23.39 -6.15
C ALA A 211 -5.69 -22.79 -6.25
N ARG A 212 -6.48 -22.92 -5.19
CA ARG A 212 -7.79 -22.24 -5.11
C ARG A 212 -7.56 -20.73 -5.00
N TRP A 213 -8.55 -19.97 -5.46
CA TRP A 213 -8.65 -18.53 -5.30
C TRP A 213 -7.51 -17.73 -5.93
N THR A 214 -7.45 -17.77 -7.24
CA THR A 214 -6.35 -17.15 -8.00
C THR A 214 -6.38 -15.62 -7.99
N THR A 215 -7.50 -15.00 -7.62
CA THR A 215 -7.67 -13.53 -7.53
C THR A 215 -7.57 -12.99 -6.09
N LEU A 216 -7.65 -13.86 -5.08
CA LEU A 216 -7.66 -13.49 -3.67
C LEU A 216 -6.35 -13.85 -2.99
N GLU A 217 -5.60 -12.88 -2.51
CA GLU A 217 -4.60 -13.13 -1.47
C GLU A 217 -5.28 -13.48 -0.14
N LEU A 218 -4.58 -14.22 0.72
CA LEU A 218 -5.10 -14.64 2.03
C LEU A 218 -4.27 -14.00 3.14
N ALA A 219 -4.93 -13.57 4.22
CA ALA A 219 -4.25 -13.15 5.44
C ALA A 219 -5.02 -13.57 6.69
N VAL A 220 -4.28 -13.78 7.78
CA VAL A 220 -4.83 -14.01 9.12
C VAL A 220 -4.81 -12.70 9.90
N ALA A 221 -5.96 -12.28 10.41
CA ALA A 221 -6.04 -11.23 11.41
C ALA A 221 -5.55 -11.78 12.76
N ALA A 222 -4.26 -11.56 13.04
CA ALA A 222 -3.56 -12.04 14.23
C ALA A 222 -3.63 -11.01 15.36
N THR A 223 -4.00 -11.48 16.55
CA THR A 223 -4.00 -10.68 17.79
C THR A 223 -2.70 -10.89 18.55
N ASP A 224 -2.31 -9.92 19.38
CA ASP A 224 -1.23 -10.04 20.36
C ASP A 224 -1.49 -11.23 21.30
N ALA A 225 -2.74 -11.46 21.70
CA ALA A 225 -3.12 -12.60 22.55
C ALA A 225 -2.83 -13.95 21.86
N PHE A 226 -3.15 -14.08 20.56
CA PHE A 226 -2.81 -15.27 19.79
C PHE A 226 -1.29 -15.47 19.72
N MET A 227 -0.56 -14.42 19.36
CA MET A 227 0.90 -14.51 19.20
C MET A 227 1.61 -14.82 20.52
N GLN A 228 1.14 -14.26 21.64
CA GLN A 228 1.61 -14.61 22.98
C GLN A 228 1.29 -16.07 23.33
N ALA A 229 0.09 -16.55 23.00
CA ALA A 229 -0.27 -17.96 23.20
C ALA A 229 0.64 -18.91 22.40
N VAL A 230 1.02 -18.56 21.17
CA VAL A 230 1.98 -19.33 20.36
C VAL A 230 3.36 -19.34 21.03
N GLU A 231 3.85 -18.17 21.44
CA GLU A 231 5.17 -18.02 22.07
C GLU A 231 5.26 -18.87 23.36
N GLN A 232 4.21 -18.80 24.19
CA GLN A 232 4.13 -19.44 25.52
C GLN A 232 3.61 -20.88 25.50
N ASP A 233 3.30 -21.44 24.33
CA ASP A 233 2.73 -22.79 24.18
C ASP A 233 1.39 -23.00 24.91
N LEU A 234 0.53 -21.98 24.85
CA LEU A 234 -0.78 -22.01 25.48
C LEU A 234 -1.84 -22.60 24.55
N PRO A 235 -2.96 -23.08 25.11
CA PRO A 235 -4.14 -23.40 24.31
C PRO A 235 -4.72 -22.15 23.65
N TRP A 236 -5.31 -22.33 22.47
CA TRP A 236 -6.03 -21.34 21.71
C TRP A 236 -7.44 -21.82 21.41
N THR A 237 -8.42 -20.94 21.59
CA THR A 237 -9.84 -21.29 21.45
C THR A 237 -10.34 -20.85 20.09
N LEU A 238 -10.80 -21.80 19.28
CA LEU A 238 -11.51 -21.54 18.04
C LEU A 238 -12.99 -21.31 18.34
N ARG A 239 -13.52 -20.16 17.94
CA ARG A 239 -14.82 -19.67 18.38
C ARG A 239 -15.51 -18.81 17.33
N HIS A 240 -16.83 -18.83 17.32
CA HIS A 240 -17.65 -18.03 16.44
C HIS A 240 -19.02 -17.76 17.08
N MET A 241 -19.72 -16.71 16.66
CA MET A 241 -21.03 -16.38 17.24
C MET A 241 -22.16 -17.32 16.81
N ALA A 242 -21.99 -18.00 15.68
CA ALA A 242 -22.89 -19.05 15.23
C ALA A 242 -22.69 -20.32 16.10
N PRO A 243 -23.77 -21.03 16.48
CA PRO A 243 -23.67 -22.26 17.24
C PRO A 243 -23.09 -23.41 16.39
N PRO A 244 -22.24 -24.28 16.96
CA PRO A 244 -21.81 -25.52 16.31
C PRO A 244 -23.01 -26.43 16.02
N ARG A 245 -22.96 -27.15 14.89
CA ARG A 245 -23.98 -28.13 14.51
C ARG A 245 -24.14 -29.24 15.57
N ASP A 246 -23.01 -29.68 16.12
CA ASP A 246 -22.94 -30.80 17.05
C ASP A 246 -22.92 -30.34 18.52
N ALA A 247 -23.36 -29.10 18.80
CA ALA A 247 -23.42 -28.57 20.15
C ALA A 247 -24.33 -29.44 21.04
N PRO A 248 -23.87 -29.89 22.23
CA PRO A 248 -24.69 -30.68 23.13
C PRO A 248 -25.98 -29.96 23.55
N GLY A 249 -27.05 -30.72 23.79
CA GLY A 249 -28.30 -30.15 24.30
C GLY A 249 -28.08 -29.40 25.62
N GLY A 250 -28.43 -28.11 25.65
CA GLY A 250 -28.23 -27.22 26.80
C GLY A 250 -26.87 -26.52 26.87
N ALA A 251 -25.97 -26.73 25.89
CA ALA A 251 -24.78 -25.91 25.77
C ALA A 251 -25.18 -24.44 25.55
N LEU A 252 -24.44 -23.52 26.16
CA LEU A 252 -24.65 -22.08 26.06
C LEU A 252 -23.37 -21.43 25.51
N PRO A 253 -23.50 -20.30 24.78
CA PRO A 253 -22.34 -19.53 24.38
C PRO A 253 -21.61 -18.95 25.62
N GLY A 254 -20.39 -18.49 25.41
CA GLY A 254 -19.66 -17.70 26.40
C GLY A 254 -20.37 -16.39 26.73
N ALA A 255 -19.86 -15.67 27.74
CA ALA A 255 -20.45 -14.41 28.21
C ALA A 255 -20.53 -13.31 27.13
N ASP A 256 -19.67 -13.39 26.12
CA ASP A 256 -19.63 -12.50 24.96
C ASP A 256 -20.54 -12.96 23.80
N GLY A 257 -21.29 -14.05 23.98
CA GLY A 257 -22.16 -14.63 22.97
C GLY A 257 -21.46 -15.54 21.96
N ALA A 258 -20.15 -15.75 22.06
CA ALA A 258 -19.41 -16.62 21.16
C ALA A 258 -19.47 -18.08 21.61
N TRP A 259 -19.67 -18.99 20.67
CA TRP A 259 -19.60 -20.43 20.88
C TRP A 259 -18.19 -20.94 20.66
N THR A 260 -17.75 -21.83 21.53
CA THR A 260 -16.49 -22.56 21.36
C THR A 260 -16.70 -23.76 20.45
N TYR A 261 -15.91 -23.85 19.39
CA TYR A 261 -15.88 -24.98 18.48
C TYR A 261 -14.79 -25.98 18.85
N ALA A 262 -13.61 -25.49 19.24
CA ALA A 262 -12.50 -26.32 19.68
C ALA A 262 -11.52 -25.52 20.55
N SER A 263 -10.77 -26.22 21.38
CA SER A 263 -9.55 -25.70 22.01
C SER A 263 -8.37 -26.53 21.51
N VAL A 264 -7.37 -25.87 20.93
CA VAL A 264 -6.22 -26.49 20.27
C VAL A 264 -4.93 -25.84 20.75
N PRO A 265 -3.77 -26.51 20.74
CA PRO A 265 -2.50 -25.83 21.03
C PRO A 265 -2.25 -24.68 20.04
N ALA A 266 -1.94 -23.47 20.54
CA ALA A 266 -1.71 -22.31 19.67
C ALA A 266 -0.59 -22.58 18.65
N ARG A 267 0.48 -23.28 19.09
CA ARG A 267 1.59 -23.69 18.23
C ARG A 267 1.18 -24.63 17.09
N HIS A 268 0.13 -25.42 17.27
CA HIS A 268 -0.38 -26.24 16.16
C HIS A 268 -0.96 -25.35 15.07
N VAL A 269 -1.86 -24.43 15.41
CA VAL A 269 -2.44 -23.47 14.45
C VAL A 269 -1.37 -22.65 13.77
N TRP A 270 -0.42 -22.15 14.54
CA TRP A 270 0.69 -21.36 14.02
C TRP A 270 1.57 -22.13 13.05
N ARG A 271 1.94 -23.38 13.36
CA ARG A 271 2.74 -24.21 12.47
C ARG A 271 2.06 -24.43 11.12
N GLU A 272 0.74 -24.61 11.09
CA GLU A 272 -0.02 -24.71 9.83
C GLU A 272 0.00 -23.39 9.04
N ILE A 273 -0.14 -22.24 9.72
CA ILE A 273 -0.01 -20.91 9.09
C ILE A 273 1.37 -20.71 8.48
N VAL A 274 2.45 -20.99 9.22
CA VAL A 274 3.83 -20.83 8.75
C VAL A 274 4.11 -21.80 7.60
N SER A 275 3.64 -23.05 7.70
CA SER A 275 3.78 -24.05 6.63
C SER A 275 3.08 -23.59 5.35
N ALA A 276 1.85 -23.10 5.45
CA ALA A 276 1.10 -22.55 4.32
C ALA A 276 1.80 -21.33 3.70
N ALA A 277 2.29 -20.40 4.53
CA ALA A 277 3.04 -19.24 4.05
C ALA A 277 4.36 -19.61 3.36
N ARG A 278 5.06 -20.66 3.82
CA ARG A 278 6.30 -21.16 3.20
C ARG A 278 6.02 -21.91 1.89
N ASP A 279 5.00 -22.74 1.84
CA ASP A 279 4.79 -23.68 0.71
C ASP A 279 3.72 -23.24 -0.29
N GLY A 280 2.94 -22.22 0.04
CA GLY A 280 1.87 -21.67 -0.78
C GLY A 280 2.00 -20.16 -1.00
N ALA A 281 0.91 -19.55 -1.46
CA ALA A 281 0.78 -18.11 -1.66
C ALA A 281 0.04 -17.44 -0.49
N GLY A 282 0.54 -17.67 0.73
CA GLY A 282 -0.04 -17.18 1.98
C GLY A 282 -0.58 -18.29 2.89
N PRO A 283 -1.22 -17.94 4.01
CA PRO A 283 -1.69 -16.59 4.32
C PRO A 283 -0.58 -15.67 4.85
N GLY A 284 -0.70 -14.37 4.56
CA GLY A 284 0.01 -13.33 5.31
C GLY A 284 -0.60 -13.09 6.69
N LEU A 285 -0.11 -12.09 7.41
CA LEU A 285 -0.60 -11.67 8.73
C LEU A 285 -0.99 -10.19 8.69
N VAL A 286 -2.14 -9.89 9.29
CA VAL A 286 -2.61 -8.54 9.62
C VAL A 286 -2.63 -8.46 11.14
N PHE A 287 -1.79 -7.61 11.73
CA PHE A 287 -1.66 -7.47 13.17
C PHE A 287 -2.68 -6.45 13.68
N VAL A 288 -3.90 -6.90 13.94
CA VAL A 288 -5.05 -6.02 14.20
C VAL A 288 -4.87 -5.16 15.44
N ASP A 289 -4.20 -5.66 16.48
CA ASP A 289 -3.95 -4.90 17.70
C ASP A 289 -2.88 -3.80 17.49
N ALA A 290 -1.90 -4.04 16.62
CA ALA A 290 -0.92 -3.02 16.24
C ALA A 290 -1.56 -1.93 15.37
N ILE A 291 -2.51 -2.29 14.51
CA ILE A 291 -3.30 -1.34 13.71
C ILE A 291 -4.19 -0.49 14.63
N ASP A 292 -4.95 -1.11 15.54
CA ASP A 292 -5.84 -0.41 16.47
C ASP A 292 -5.07 0.54 17.41
N ALA A 293 -3.95 0.08 17.97
CA ALA A 293 -3.11 0.90 18.85
C ALA A 293 -2.55 2.15 18.12
N ALA A 294 -2.27 2.03 16.83
CA ALA A 294 -1.73 3.11 16.01
C ALA A 294 -2.81 4.01 15.37
N ASP A 295 -4.09 3.61 15.39
CA ASP A 295 -5.17 4.36 14.75
C ASP A 295 -5.55 5.61 15.57
N PRO A 296 -5.41 6.82 15.01
CA PRO A 296 -5.89 8.04 15.69
C PRO A 296 -7.41 8.09 15.86
N LEU A 297 -8.15 7.25 15.14
CA LEU A 297 -9.60 7.12 15.24
C LEU A 297 -10.04 5.93 16.11
N ARG A 298 -9.12 5.29 16.86
CA ARG A 298 -9.46 4.19 17.78
C ARG A 298 -10.64 4.57 18.70
N GLY A 299 -11.59 3.66 18.82
CA GLY A 299 -12.86 3.88 19.55
C GLY A 299 -13.96 4.60 18.75
N ARG A 300 -13.67 5.12 17.55
CA ARG A 300 -14.66 5.65 16.59
C ARG A 300 -14.77 4.80 15.33
N GLU A 301 -13.78 3.96 15.09
CA GLU A 301 -13.80 2.95 14.04
C GLU A 301 -13.09 1.68 14.51
N ARG A 302 -13.17 0.64 13.69
CA ARG A 302 -12.41 -0.60 13.83
C ARG A 302 -11.88 -1.00 12.46
N ILE A 303 -10.61 -1.39 12.42
CA ILE A 303 -9.93 -1.84 11.20
C ILE A 303 -9.55 -3.31 11.36
N ASP A 304 -10.26 -4.18 10.65
CA ASP A 304 -10.06 -5.63 10.70
C ASP A 304 -9.44 -6.20 9.42
N ALA A 305 -9.30 -5.36 8.38
CA ALA A 305 -8.73 -5.75 7.10
C ALA A 305 -7.88 -4.62 6.50
N THR A 306 -7.10 -4.97 5.48
CA THR A 306 -6.29 -4.04 4.71
C THR A 306 -6.65 -4.13 3.24
N SER A 307 -6.18 -3.19 2.42
CA SER A 307 -6.08 -3.44 0.98
C SER A 307 -5.13 -4.61 0.68
N PRO A 308 -5.15 -5.16 -0.55
CA PRO A 308 -4.31 -6.32 -0.89
C PRO A 308 -2.81 -6.14 -0.67
N CYS A 309 -2.25 -4.93 -0.86
CA CYS A 309 -0.84 -4.67 -0.58
C CYS A 309 -0.49 -4.54 0.91
N GLY A 310 -1.47 -4.56 1.82
CA GLY A 310 -1.25 -4.36 3.25
C GLY A 310 -0.94 -2.92 3.69
N ALA A 311 -0.58 -2.05 2.74
CA ALA A 311 -0.19 -0.67 3.02
C ALA A 311 -1.37 0.25 3.42
N GLN A 312 -2.61 -0.22 3.27
CA GLN A 312 -3.81 0.51 3.63
C GLN A 312 -4.71 -0.32 4.55
N PRO A 313 -4.44 -0.34 5.87
CA PRO A 313 -5.44 -0.71 6.86
C PRO A 313 -6.62 0.27 6.77
N LEU A 314 -7.81 -0.24 6.50
CA LEU A 314 -8.99 0.59 6.22
C LEU A 314 -10.23 0.02 6.94
N PRO A 315 -11.09 0.88 7.50
CA PRO A 315 -12.36 0.45 8.04
C PRO A 315 -13.30 -0.02 6.91
N PRO A 316 -14.45 -0.65 7.23
CA PRO A 316 -15.51 -0.89 6.27
C PRO A 316 -15.86 0.34 5.42
N TYR A 317 -15.94 0.17 4.10
CA TYR A 317 -16.10 1.23 3.09
C TYR A 317 -14.93 2.21 2.98
N GLY A 318 -13.87 2.00 3.75
CA GLY A 318 -12.66 2.81 3.73
C GLY A 318 -11.96 2.75 2.39
N SER A 319 -11.32 3.85 2.04
CA SER A 319 -10.48 4.01 0.86
C SER A 319 -9.48 5.13 1.09
N ALA A 320 -8.46 5.22 0.24
CA ALA A 320 -7.49 6.31 0.30
C ALA A 320 -7.03 6.77 -1.10
N MET A 321 -6.67 8.05 -1.20
CA MET A 321 -5.96 8.60 -2.35
C MET A 321 -4.46 8.53 -2.07
N LEU A 322 -3.73 7.85 -2.95
CA LEU A 322 -2.32 7.57 -2.79
C LEU A 322 -1.49 8.36 -3.80
N GLY A 323 -0.29 8.75 -3.40
CA GLY A 323 0.71 9.38 -4.25
C GLY A 323 2.11 9.08 -3.71
N ALA A 324 3.12 9.10 -4.56
CA ALA A 324 4.50 8.78 -4.19
C ALA A 324 5.46 9.82 -4.74
N ILE A 325 6.52 10.09 -3.98
CA ILE A 325 7.59 11.02 -4.38
C ILE A 325 8.87 10.23 -4.64
N ASP A 326 9.43 10.38 -5.84
CA ASP A 326 10.69 9.77 -6.27
C ASP A 326 11.87 10.42 -5.57
N LEU A 327 12.43 9.73 -4.58
CA LEU A 327 13.51 10.22 -3.74
C LEU A 327 14.80 10.48 -4.52
N SER A 328 15.01 9.79 -5.65
CA SER A 328 16.22 9.95 -6.46
C SER A 328 16.34 11.36 -7.04
N ARG A 329 15.21 12.04 -7.27
CA ARG A 329 15.15 13.41 -7.82
C ARG A 329 15.66 14.49 -6.88
N PHE A 330 15.89 14.15 -5.61
CA PHE A 330 16.31 15.08 -4.58
C PHE A 330 17.78 14.90 -4.16
N VAL A 331 18.54 14.00 -4.81
CA VAL A 331 19.96 13.76 -4.49
C VAL A 331 20.89 14.71 -5.24
N ARG A 332 21.54 15.63 -4.52
CA ARG A 332 22.60 16.48 -5.06
C ARG A 332 23.94 15.74 -5.06
N ASN A 333 24.74 15.98 -6.11
CA ASN A 333 26.04 15.33 -6.33
C ASN A 333 25.96 13.79 -6.28
N PRO A 334 25.06 13.16 -7.08
CA PRO A 334 24.86 11.71 -7.04
C PRO A 334 26.16 10.97 -7.31
N PHE A 335 26.38 9.88 -6.57
CA PHE A 335 27.59 9.07 -6.60
C PHE A 335 28.87 9.87 -6.33
N GLY A 336 28.75 11.03 -5.69
CA GLY A 336 29.79 12.02 -5.41
C GLY A 336 30.44 12.62 -6.66
N ALA A 337 29.69 12.71 -7.76
CA ALA A 337 30.08 13.51 -8.91
C ALA A 337 29.91 14.99 -8.56
N GLY A 338 31.00 15.77 -8.58
CA GLY A 338 30.96 17.21 -8.28
C GLY A 338 30.93 17.59 -6.79
N GLY A 339 31.12 16.64 -5.86
CA GLY A 339 31.24 16.89 -4.41
C GLY A 339 30.60 15.78 -3.59
N GLU A 340 30.47 15.98 -2.27
CA GLU A 340 29.79 15.00 -1.40
C GLU A 340 28.30 14.87 -1.76
N PRO A 341 27.76 13.63 -1.86
CA PRO A 341 26.33 13.40 -2.02
C PRO A 341 25.53 14.00 -0.86
N ARG A 342 24.39 14.63 -1.15
CA ARG A 342 23.47 15.13 -0.14
C ARG A 342 22.03 15.11 -0.63
N PHE A 343 21.09 14.86 0.29
CA PHE A 343 19.66 14.94 0.00
C PHE A 343 19.16 16.39 0.17
N ASP A 344 18.35 16.87 -0.77
CA ASP A 344 17.75 18.21 -0.73
C ASP A 344 16.38 18.18 -0.05
N PHE A 345 16.42 18.25 1.29
CA PHE A 345 15.21 18.29 2.12
C PHE A 345 14.30 19.46 1.74
N ALA A 346 14.82 20.69 1.59
CA ALA A 346 13.96 21.85 1.30
C ALA A 346 13.10 21.70 0.03
N ALA A 347 13.64 21.09 -1.03
CA ALA A 347 12.87 20.76 -2.22
C ALA A 347 11.86 19.63 -1.98
N PHE A 348 12.26 18.61 -1.22
CA PHE A 348 11.40 17.49 -0.82
C PHE A 348 10.22 17.94 0.05
N ASP A 349 10.45 18.76 1.07
CA ASP A 349 9.44 19.35 1.95
C ASP A 349 8.34 20.07 1.15
N THR A 350 8.78 20.83 0.15
CA THR A 350 7.89 21.56 -0.75
C THR A 350 7.04 20.59 -1.57
N ALA A 351 7.66 19.52 -2.07
CA ALA A 351 6.96 18.50 -2.83
C ALA A 351 5.91 17.76 -2.00
N VAL A 352 6.25 17.38 -0.77
CA VAL A 352 5.33 16.73 0.19
C VAL A 352 4.11 17.61 0.47
N ARG A 353 4.31 18.90 0.75
CA ARG A 353 3.20 19.84 1.03
C ARG A 353 2.26 20.00 -0.17
N ILE A 354 2.81 20.06 -1.39
CA ILE A 354 2.01 20.15 -2.61
C ILE A 354 1.26 18.83 -2.85
N GLU A 355 1.90 17.70 -2.60
CA GLU A 355 1.32 16.36 -2.78
C GLU A 355 0.12 16.14 -1.84
N VAL A 356 0.21 16.55 -0.58
CA VAL A 356 -0.93 16.50 0.35
C VAL A 356 -2.15 17.24 -0.20
N ARG A 357 -1.97 18.45 -0.74
CA ARG A 357 -3.08 19.22 -1.34
C ARG A 357 -3.59 18.60 -2.65
N LEU A 358 -2.70 18.03 -3.45
CA LEU A 358 -3.06 17.32 -4.67
C LEU A 358 -3.97 16.12 -4.36
N LEU A 359 -3.61 15.32 -3.34
CA LEU A 359 -4.40 14.17 -2.90
C LEU A 359 -5.71 14.58 -2.18
N ASP A 360 -5.70 15.68 -1.39
CA ASP A 360 -6.93 16.25 -0.80
C ASP A 360 -7.94 16.60 -1.91
N ASN A 361 -7.48 17.21 -2.99
CA ASN A 361 -8.34 17.54 -4.13
C ASN A 361 -8.82 16.29 -4.88
N ALA A 362 -8.01 15.24 -4.96
CA ALA A 362 -8.41 13.98 -5.59
C ALA A 362 -9.61 13.34 -4.87
N LEU A 363 -9.71 13.46 -3.54
CA LEU A 363 -10.87 12.99 -2.76
C LEU A 363 -12.17 13.69 -3.18
N ASP A 364 -12.11 14.97 -3.55
CA ASP A 364 -13.28 15.78 -3.89
C ASP A 364 -13.69 15.63 -5.37
N VAL A 365 -12.73 15.37 -6.26
CA VAL A 365 -12.98 15.27 -7.71
C VAL A 365 -13.30 13.83 -8.14
N THR A 366 -12.85 12.82 -7.39
CA THR A 366 -13.08 11.43 -7.78
C THR A 366 -14.56 11.08 -7.79
N ARG A 367 -14.89 10.06 -8.57
CA ARG A 367 -16.15 9.34 -8.43
C ARG A 367 -15.98 8.15 -7.51
N TRP A 368 -17.00 7.92 -6.69
CA TRP A 368 -17.02 6.84 -5.72
C TRP A 368 -17.86 5.68 -6.24
N PRO A 369 -17.42 4.42 -6.08
CA PRO A 369 -18.21 3.28 -6.51
C PRO A 369 -19.58 3.19 -5.84
N LEU A 370 -19.64 3.59 -4.56
CA LEU A 370 -20.84 3.57 -3.75
C LEU A 370 -20.93 4.85 -2.94
N ALA A 371 -22.16 5.27 -2.62
CA ALA A 371 -22.40 6.38 -1.70
C ALA A 371 -21.79 6.13 -0.31
N ALA A 372 -21.70 4.87 0.11
CA ALA A 372 -21.06 4.49 1.36
C ALA A 372 -19.55 4.85 1.38
N HIS A 373 -18.82 4.61 0.29
CA HIS A 373 -17.42 5.05 0.16
C HIS A 373 -17.29 6.57 0.14
N ALA A 374 -18.20 7.26 -0.56
CA ALA A 374 -18.19 8.72 -0.60
C ALA A 374 -18.37 9.31 0.81
N ARG A 375 -19.32 8.76 1.60
CA ARG A 375 -19.57 9.18 2.98
C ARG A 375 -18.38 8.91 3.89
N GLU A 376 -17.84 7.69 3.83
CA GLU A 376 -16.70 7.29 4.64
C GLU A 376 -15.46 8.14 4.34
N SER A 377 -15.19 8.37 3.05
CA SER A 377 -14.14 9.26 2.58
C SER A 377 -14.37 10.71 3.03
N TYR A 378 -15.58 11.24 2.95
CA TYR A 378 -15.89 12.58 3.44
C TYR A 378 -15.66 12.71 4.96
N GLN A 379 -16.06 11.71 5.74
CA GLN A 379 -15.98 11.72 7.19
C GLN A 379 -14.54 11.69 7.72
N LYS A 380 -13.58 11.14 6.95
CA LYS A 380 -12.22 10.82 7.46
C LYS A 380 -11.09 11.31 6.55
N ARG A 381 -11.36 11.56 5.27
CA ARG A 381 -10.44 12.12 4.27
C ARG A 381 -9.05 11.48 4.26
N ARG A 382 -8.99 10.15 4.09
CA ARG A 382 -7.71 9.40 4.12
C ARG A 382 -6.92 9.64 2.84
N ILE A 383 -5.65 10.00 3.01
CA ILE A 383 -4.67 10.04 1.93
C ILE A 383 -3.44 9.22 2.33
N GLY A 384 -2.56 8.93 1.37
CA GLY A 384 -1.30 8.25 1.62
C GLY A 384 -0.20 8.82 0.73
N VAL A 385 0.54 9.79 1.27
CA VAL A 385 1.79 10.27 0.69
C VAL A 385 2.88 9.26 1.02
N GLY A 386 3.48 8.71 -0.02
CA GLY A 386 4.57 7.75 0.06
C GLY A 386 5.80 8.18 -0.72
N VAL A 387 6.70 7.22 -0.89
CA VAL A 387 7.97 7.42 -1.59
C VAL A 387 8.16 6.33 -2.64
N THR A 388 9.00 6.59 -3.64
CA THR A 388 9.56 5.58 -4.55
C THR A 388 11.04 5.90 -4.78
N GLY A 389 11.80 4.99 -5.38
CA GLY A 389 13.22 5.22 -5.67
C GLY A 389 14.10 5.21 -4.42
N LEU A 390 13.70 4.52 -3.34
CA LEU A 390 14.52 4.45 -2.12
C LEU A 390 15.89 3.80 -2.40
N ALA A 391 15.93 2.68 -3.12
CA ALA A 391 17.19 2.01 -3.43
C ALA A 391 18.08 2.87 -4.34
N ASP A 392 17.47 3.53 -5.34
CA ASP A 392 18.14 4.49 -6.22
C ASP A 392 18.78 5.64 -5.42
N MET A 393 17.99 6.28 -4.54
CA MET A 393 18.47 7.37 -3.70
C MET A 393 19.62 6.93 -2.80
N LEU A 394 19.49 5.77 -2.15
CA LEU A 394 20.55 5.22 -1.29
C LEU A 394 21.83 4.95 -2.08
N ALA A 395 21.74 4.33 -3.26
CA ALA A 395 22.88 4.11 -4.14
C ALA A 395 23.53 5.44 -4.58
N MET A 396 22.72 6.45 -4.96
CA MET A 396 23.21 7.79 -5.29
C MET A 396 23.90 8.49 -4.11
N MET A 397 23.45 8.21 -2.89
CA MET A 397 24.08 8.67 -1.64
C MET A 397 25.28 7.81 -1.22
N ARG A 398 25.64 6.78 -2.00
CA ARG A 398 26.69 5.79 -1.69
C ARG A 398 26.44 4.98 -0.42
N LEU A 399 25.17 4.69 -0.13
CA LEU A 399 24.72 3.89 1.00
C LEU A 399 24.19 2.55 0.49
N ARG A 400 24.78 1.44 0.94
CA ARG A 400 24.26 0.11 0.62
C ARG A 400 22.95 -0.12 1.39
N TYR A 401 21.93 -0.65 0.72
CA TYR A 401 20.54 -0.75 1.22
C TYR A 401 20.42 -1.37 2.62
N ASP A 402 21.14 -2.46 2.87
CA ASP A 402 21.16 -3.23 4.12
C ASP A 402 22.06 -2.63 5.22
N SER A 403 22.72 -1.50 4.97
CA SER A 403 23.58 -0.87 5.97
C SER A 403 22.78 -0.12 7.06
N PRO A 404 23.29 -0.04 8.30
CA PRO A 404 22.68 0.79 9.34
C PRO A 404 22.53 2.27 8.94
N ALA A 405 23.51 2.82 8.20
CA ALA A 405 23.48 4.19 7.71
C ALA A 405 22.35 4.42 6.68
N ALA A 406 22.07 3.44 5.81
CA ALA A 406 20.95 3.51 4.88
C ALA A 406 19.61 3.53 5.61
N ARG A 407 19.42 2.66 6.62
CA ARG A 407 18.21 2.65 7.46
C ARG A 407 18.03 3.98 8.19
N GLU A 408 19.10 4.56 8.70
CA GLU A 408 19.04 5.85 9.39
C GLU A 408 18.69 7.01 8.43
N MET A 409 19.26 7.03 7.21
CA MET A 409 18.86 7.99 6.18
C MET A 409 17.37 7.83 5.81
N ALA A 410 16.91 6.59 5.64
CA ALA A 410 15.51 6.30 5.34
C ALA A 410 14.57 6.78 6.47
N ARG A 411 14.98 6.65 7.73
CA ARG A 411 14.26 7.20 8.90
C ARG A 411 14.17 8.72 8.86
N TYR A 412 15.25 9.41 8.52
CA TYR A 412 15.22 10.87 8.40
C TYR A 412 14.24 11.32 7.32
N ILE A 413 14.27 10.71 6.15
CA ILE A 413 13.34 11.02 5.05
C ILE A 413 11.90 10.76 5.45
N ALA A 414 11.60 9.62 6.08
CA ALA A 414 10.25 9.30 6.52
C ALA A 414 9.75 10.23 7.64
N SER A 415 10.64 10.60 8.58
CA SER A 415 10.34 11.58 9.62
C SER A 415 9.96 12.93 9.02
N ASP A 416 10.78 13.40 8.09
CA ASP A 416 10.62 14.70 7.46
C ASP A 416 9.36 14.76 6.57
N LEU A 417 9.12 13.73 5.76
CA LEU A 417 7.86 13.54 5.02
C LEU A 417 6.65 13.62 5.96
N ARG A 418 6.69 12.89 7.08
CA ARG A 418 5.59 12.89 8.05
C ARG A 418 5.39 14.29 8.64
N HIS A 419 6.45 14.96 9.07
CA HIS A 419 6.37 16.31 9.64
C HIS A 419 5.69 17.29 8.67
N HIS A 420 6.13 17.27 7.41
CA HIS A 420 5.60 18.15 6.38
C HIS A 420 4.19 17.77 5.91
N ALA A 421 3.83 16.49 5.93
CA ALA A 421 2.48 16.05 5.61
C ALA A 421 1.47 16.51 6.68
N TYR A 422 1.78 16.32 7.96
CA TYR A 422 0.93 16.79 9.07
C TYR A 422 0.84 18.32 9.10
N ALA A 423 1.93 19.04 8.86
CA ALA A 423 1.92 20.50 8.75
C ALA A 423 0.98 20.98 7.62
N ALA A 424 1.10 20.39 6.42
CA ALA A 424 0.24 20.71 5.29
C ALA A 424 -1.24 20.41 5.57
N SER A 425 -1.53 19.32 6.29
CA SER A 425 -2.91 18.98 6.66
C SER A 425 -3.51 19.94 7.68
N ALA A 426 -2.74 20.41 8.65
CA ALA A 426 -3.20 21.43 9.58
C ALA A 426 -3.43 22.78 8.88
N GLU A 427 -2.54 23.16 7.94
CA GLU A 427 -2.73 24.34 7.09
C GLU A 427 -3.99 24.25 6.23
N LEU A 428 -4.26 23.07 5.63
CA LEU A 428 -5.50 22.84 4.90
C LEU A 428 -6.73 22.80 5.82
N ALA A 429 -6.60 22.37 7.07
CA ALA A 429 -7.69 22.41 8.04
C ALA A 429 -8.05 23.87 8.38
N ALA A 430 -7.06 24.75 8.51
CA ALA A 430 -7.28 26.18 8.69
C ALA A 430 -7.95 26.83 7.46
N GLU A 431 -7.59 26.38 6.24
CA GLU A 431 -8.15 26.91 4.98
C GLU A 431 -9.56 26.38 4.69
N ARG A 432 -9.80 25.08 4.88
CA ARG A 432 -10.97 24.35 4.35
C ARG A 432 -11.80 23.64 5.42
N GLY A 433 -11.40 23.74 6.68
CA GLY A 433 -11.97 23.00 7.80
C GLY A 433 -11.30 21.62 8.00
N ALA A 434 -11.20 21.22 9.26
CA ALA A 434 -10.81 19.87 9.66
C ALA A 434 -11.81 18.82 9.13
N TYR A 435 -11.37 17.56 9.04
CA TYR A 435 -12.29 16.48 8.66
C TYR A 435 -13.37 16.26 9.76
N PRO A 436 -14.60 15.81 9.41
CA PRO A 436 -15.73 15.79 10.34
C PRO A 436 -15.51 15.02 11.66
N LEU A 437 -14.80 13.89 11.61
CA LEU A 437 -14.52 13.07 12.80
C LEU A 437 -13.19 13.46 13.50
N CYS A 438 -12.64 14.65 13.23
CA CYS A 438 -11.36 15.07 13.77
C CYS A 438 -11.45 15.30 15.28
N ASP A 439 -10.69 14.51 16.03
CA ASP A 439 -10.41 14.74 17.44
C ASP A 439 -8.91 15.07 17.58
N ARG A 440 -8.63 16.34 17.87
CA ARG A 440 -7.27 16.87 17.98
C ARG A 440 -6.47 16.20 19.09
N HIS A 441 -7.12 15.89 20.21
CA HIS A 441 -6.47 15.29 21.37
C HIS A 441 -6.15 13.82 21.09
N ALA A 442 -7.12 13.08 20.55
CA ALA A 442 -6.91 11.69 20.15
C ALA A 442 -5.77 11.55 19.12
N HIS A 443 -5.68 12.47 18.15
CA HIS A 443 -4.57 12.53 17.20
C HIS A 443 -3.23 12.74 17.87
N LEU A 444 -3.10 13.76 18.70
CA LEU A 444 -1.85 14.06 19.39
C LEU A 444 -1.44 12.93 20.34
N ASP A 445 -2.40 12.29 21.00
CA ASP A 445 -2.16 11.14 21.86
C ASP A 445 -1.69 9.91 21.07
N ALA A 446 -2.32 9.60 19.93
CA ALA A 446 -1.86 8.53 19.04
C ALA A 446 -0.43 8.80 18.52
N LEU A 447 -0.13 10.05 18.18
CA LEU A 447 1.20 10.45 17.70
C LEU A 447 2.29 10.38 18.77
N ARG A 448 1.95 10.50 20.06
CA ARG A 448 2.90 10.38 21.18
C ARG A 448 3.48 8.97 21.35
N ALA A 449 2.83 7.94 20.81
CA ALA A 449 3.34 6.57 20.84
C ALA A 449 4.54 6.37 19.88
N GLY A 450 4.70 7.25 18.89
CA GLY A 450 5.80 7.23 17.93
C GLY A 450 6.85 8.31 18.17
N PRO A 451 7.80 8.46 17.24
CA PRO A 451 8.76 9.57 17.26
C PRO A 451 8.03 10.91 17.30
N PRO A 452 8.53 11.93 18.03
CA PRO A 452 7.83 13.19 18.19
C PRO A 452 7.69 13.97 16.87
N LEU A 453 6.60 14.75 16.76
CA LEU A 453 6.46 15.81 15.76
C LEU A 453 7.11 17.11 16.28
N PRO A 454 7.50 18.04 15.39
CA PRO A 454 7.99 19.35 15.80
C PRO A 454 6.90 20.11 16.56
N HIS A 455 7.28 20.86 17.60
CA HIS A 455 6.34 21.64 18.42
C HIS A 455 5.41 22.55 17.61
N ALA A 456 5.92 23.17 16.54
CA ALA A 456 5.13 24.02 15.66
C ALA A 456 4.01 23.23 14.94
N VAL A 457 4.26 21.98 14.58
CA VAL A 457 3.26 21.10 13.95
C VAL A 457 2.22 20.68 14.98
N CYS A 458 2.63 20.27 16.19
CA CYS A 458 1.70 19.96 17.28
C CYS A 458 0.77 21.15 17.58
N HIS A 459 1.33 22.35 17.72
CA HIS A 459 0.55 23.56 17.97
C HIS A 459 -0.42 23.88 16.81
N ALA A 460 -0.02 23.65 15.56
CA ALA A 460 -0.92 23.81 14.42
C ALA A 460 -2.10 22.81 14.48
N ILE A 461 -1.83 21.55 14.85
CA ILE A 461 -2.87 20.52 15.04
C ILE A 461 -3.82 20.90 16.19
N GLU A 462 -3.29 21.40 17.32
CA GLU A 462 -4.11 21.86 18.45
C GLU A 462 -5.02 23.02 18.06
N ARG A 463 -4.51 23.97 17.29
CA ARG A 463 -5.23 25.18 16.87
C ARG A 463 -6.29 24.89 15.81
N ASP A 464 -5.92 24.19 14.74
CA ASP A 464 -6.72 24.08 13.52
C ASP A 464 -7.36 22.70 13.35
N GLY A 465 -6.79 21.67 13.98
CA GLY A 465 -7.08 20.27 13.69
C GLY A 465 -6.37 19.80 12.42
N LEU A 466 -6.87 18.71 11.85
CA LEU A 466 -6.31 18.10 10.65
C LEU A 466 -7.37 18.00 9.56
N ARG A 467 -6.95 18.19 8.31
CA ARG A 467 -7.79 17.97 7.13
C ARG A 467 -7.97 16.48 6.82
N HIS A 468 -7.06 15.63 7.29
CA HIS A 468 -7.01 14.21 6.98
C HIS A 468 -6.83 13.39 8.26
N SER A 469 -7.49 12.23 8.34
CA SER A 469 -7.26 11.29 9.46
C SER A 469 -5.96 10.51 9.31
N HIS A 470 -5.54 10.20 8.08
CA HIS A 470 -4.32 9.47 7.76
C HIS A 470 -3.67 10.14 6.54
N LEU A 471 -2.33 10.19 6.54
CA LEU A 471 -1.54 11.07 5.68
C LEU A 471 -0.43 10.35 4.94
N THR A 472 0.12 9.28 5.51
CA THR A 472 1.38 8.66 5.08
C THR A 472 1.19 7.18 4.83
N SER A 473 1.66 6.70 3.67
CA SER A 473 1.60 5.28 3.32
C SER A 473 2.67 4.93 2.32
N PHE A 474 3.42 3.86 2.58
CA PHE A 474 4.44 3.37 1.65
C PHE A 474 3.91 2.15 0.91
N ALA A 475 2.97 2.40 0.01
CA ALA A 475 2.40 1.41 -0.91
C ALA A 475 3.40 1.04 -2.03
N PRO A 476 3.22 -0.10 -2.72
CA PRO A 476 4.04 -0.46 -3.86
C PRO A 476 3.77 0.48 -5.06
N VAL A 477 4.84 0.95 -5.72
CA VAL A 477 4.78 2.04 -6.72
C VAL A 477 5.22 1.57 -8.12
N ILE A 478 4.96 0.30 -8.48
CA ILE A 478 5.58 -0.37 -9.65
C ILE A 478 5.31 0.34 -10.98
N GLY A 479 4.04 0.57 -11.32
CA GLY A 479 3.70 1.06 -12.66
C GLY A 479 4.09 2.51 -12.89
N VAL A 480 3.96 3.38 -11.88
CA VAL A 480 4.32 4.79 -12.02
C VAL A 480 5.82 5.01 -11.85
N SER A 481 6.54 4.20 -11.05
CA SER A 481 8.01 4.26 -11.00
C SER A 481 8.62 3.86 -12.34
N LEU A 482 8.03 2.88 -13.05
CA LEU A 482 8.41 2.55 -14.42
C LEU A 482 7.99 3.64 -15.41
N ALA A 483 6.71 4.00 -15.46
CA ALA A 483 6.21 4.89 -16.50
C ALA A 483 6.64 6.35 -16.34
N PHE A 484 6.81 6.87 -15.12
CA PHE A 484 7.13 8.28 -14.85
C PHE A 484 8.44 8.47 -14.09
N GLY A 485 8.89 7.48 -13.35
CA GLY A 485 10.12 7.50 -12.53
C GLY A 485 11.37 6.97 -13.22
N ASP A 486 11.38 6.82 -14.55
CA ASP A 486 12.52 6.27 -15.31
C ASP A 486 12.99 4.90 -14.80
N HIS A 487 12.02 4.03 -14.45
CA HIS A 487 12.29 2.71 -13.88
C HIS A 487 13.09 2.73 -12.57
N CYS A 488 12.85 3.73 -11.71
CA CYS A 488 13.38 3.70 -10.35
C CYS A 488 12.73 2.58 -9.51
N SER A 489 13.40 2.18 -8.42
CA SER A 489 12.97 1.11 -7.53
C SER A 489 11.55 1.36 -6.99
N PRO A 490 10.66 0.36 -6.96
CA PRO A 490 9.27 0.57 -6.60
C PRO A 490 9.12 0.75 -5.08
N GLY A 491 8.64 1.91 -4.66
CA GLY A 491 8.39 2.16 -3.24
C GLY A 491 9.68 2.21 -2.43
N ILE A 492 9.69 1.44 -1.33
CA ILE A 492 10.84 1.30 -0.42
C ILE A 492 11.68 0.04 -0.70
N GLU A 493 11.31 -0.75 -1.71
CA GLU A 493 11.97 -2.03 -1.98
C GLU A 493 13.37 -1.83 -2.59
N PRO A 494 14.28 -2.82 -2.44
CA PRO A 494 15.55 -2.79 -3.16
C PRO A 494 15.33 -2.79 -4.67
N ALA A 495 16.37 -2.42 -5.43
CA ALA A 495 16.33 -2.60 -6.88
C ALA A 495 16.27 -4.10 -7.20
N ARG A 496 15.23 -4.56 -7.90
CA ARG A 496 15.11 -5.97 -8.32
C ARG A 496 16.31 -6.39 -9.17
N ALA A 497 16.67 -5.54 -10.13
CA ALA A 497 17.86 -5.65 -10.96
C ALA A 497 18.23 -4.25 -11.46
N TRP A 498 19.50 -4.05 -11.83
CA TRP A 498 19.94 -2.80 -12.46
C TRP A 498 19.66 -2.76 -13.97
N ILE A 499 19.63 -3.95 -14.59
CA ILE A 499 19.23 -4.18 -15.97
C ILE A 499 18.37 -5.44 -15.98
N GLU A 500 17.20 -5.38 -16.59
CA GLU A 500 16.35 -6.56 -16.80
C GLU A 500 15.67 -6.52 -18.17
N HIS A 501 15.23 -7.68 -18.64
CA HIS A 501 14.35 -7.78 -19.80
C HIS A 501 12.94 -8.07 -19.30
N ARG A 502 12.03 -7.13 -19.53
CA ARG A 502 10.64 -7.24 -19.10
C ARG A 502 9.75 -7.51 -20.30
N PRO A 503 8.81 -8.47 -20.21
CA PRO A 503 7.73 -8.50 -21.17
C PRO A 503 6.94 -7.19 -21.07
N VAL A 504 6.51 -6.67 -22.22
CA VAL A 504 5.61 -5.53 -22.32
C VAL A 504 4.47 -6.00 -23.19
N ARG A 505 3.22 -5.84 -22.76
CA ARG A 505 2.07 -6.13 -23.62
C ARG A 505 2.09 -5.18 -24.80
N ALA A 506 2.54 -5.70 -25.94
CA ALA A 506 2.31 -5.10 -27.25
C ALA A 506 1.46 -6.06 -28.07
N GLY A 507 0.22 -6.33 -27.62
CA GLY A 507 -0.85 -6.95 -28.41
C GLY A 507 -0.60 -8.34 -29.04
N ALA A 508 0.54 -9.00 -28.82
CA ALA A 508 0.87 -10.28 -29.42
C ALA A 508 1.61 -11.18 -28.43
N ALA A 509 1.08 -12.38 -28.20
CA ALA A 509 1.77 -13.44 -27.49
C ALA A 509 3.11 -13.73 -28.19
N GLY A 510 4.22 -13.67 -27.45
CA GLY A 510 5.56 -13.93 -27.97
C GLY A 510 6.41 -12.71 -28.37
N ALA A 511 5.98 -11.48 -28.05
CA ALA A 511 6.84 -10.30 -28.22
C ALA A 511 8.12 -10.41 -27.36
N PRO A 512 9.32 -10.12 -27.91
CA PRO A 512 10.56 -10.18 -27.15
C PRO A 512 10.56 -9.15 -26.01
N GLY A 513 10.99 -9.56 -24.82
CA GLY A 513 11.06 -8.68 -23.66
C GLY A 513 11.92 -7.44 -23.91
N MET A 514 11.39 -6.26 -23.57
CA MET A 514 12.08 -4.99 -23.70
C MET A 514 13.08 -4.81 -22.55
N ARG A 515 14.26 -4.31 -22.90
CA ARG A 515 15.28 -3.97 -21.90
C ARG A 515 14.82 -2.78 -21.07
N ALA A 516 14.88 -2.92 -19.75
CA ALA A 516 14.71 -1.87 -18.77
C ALA A 516 16.01 -1.69 -17.99
N GLU A 517 16.42 -0.45 -17.80
CA GLU A 517 17.56 -0.10 -16.96
C GLU A 517 17.09 0.82 -15.83
N ASN A 518 17.51 0.51 -14.62
CA ASN A 518 17.11 1.30 -13.46
C ASN A 518 17.70 2.72 -13.53
N HIS A 519 16.95 3.72 -13.05
CA HIS A 519 17.33 5.13 -13.12
C HIS A 519 18.73 5.41 -12.53
N ALA A 520 19.02 4.95 -11.31
CA ALA A 520 20.32 5.14 -10.67
C ALA A 520 21.46 4.47 -11.46
N HIS A 521 21.22 3.29 -12.02
CA HIS A 521 22.21 2.62 -12.88
C HIS A 521 22.53 3.46 -14.12
N ARG A 522 21.51 3.93 -14.86
CA ARG A 522 21.69 4.77 -16.05
C ARG A 522 22.45 6.06 -15.73
N LEU A 523 22.08 6.72 -14.64
CA LEU A 523 22.74 7.95 -14.20
C LEU A 523 24.20 7.70 -13.79
N PHE A 524 24.50 6.57 -13.16
CA PHE A 524 25.89 6.21 -12.85
C PHE A 524 26.72 6.01 -14.11
N ARG A 525 26.18 5.30 -15.12
CA ARG A 525 26.86 5.08 -16.40
C ARG A 525 27.12 6.40 -17.13
N SER A 526 26.16 7.31 -17.16
CA SER A 526 26.35 8.62 -17.81
C SER A 526 27.40 9.48 -17.11
N LEU A 527 27.53 9.39 -15.78
CA LEU A 527 28.48 10.19 -14.99
C LEU A 527 29.88 9.57 -14.87
N ARG A 528 30.00 8.23 -14.87
CA ARG A 528 31.26 7.50 -14.62
C ARG A 528 31.79 6.77 -15.85
N GLY A 529 30.99 6.68 -16.90
CA GLY A 529 31.28 5.94 -18.13
C GLY A 529 30.70 4.53 -18.14
N GLU A 530 30.35 4.05 -19.34
CA GLU A 530 29.68 2.76 -19.56
C GLU A 530 30.38 1.55 -18.96
N ARG A 531 31.72 1.57 -18.88
CA ARG A 531 32.53 0.43 -18.40
C ARG A 531 32.95 0.53 -16.93
N ALA A 532 32.51 1.57 -16.20
CA ALA A 532 32.87 1.71 -14.79
C ALA A 532 32.33 0.53 -13.97
N ALA A 533 33.13 -0.03 -13.07
CA ALA A 533 32.65 -1.06 -12.16
C ALA A 533 31.57 -0.48 -11.24
N LEU A 534 30.49 -1.23 -11.01
CA LEU A 534 29.45 -0.83 -10.04
C LEU A 534 30.01 -1.02 -8.63
N PRO A 535 29.99 0.02 -7.78
CA PRO A 535 30.35 -0.12 -6.38
C PRO A 535 29.39 -1.01 -5.59
N ASP A 536 29.80 -1.40 -4.38
CA ASP A 536 29.07 -2.30 -3.46
C ASP A 536 27.68 -1.80 -3.02
N TYR A 537 27.45 -0.48 -3.08
CA TYR A 537 26.16 0.13 -2.81
C TYR A 537 25.10 -0.09 -3.90
N PHE A 538 25.48 -0.67 -5.05
CA PHE A 538 24.54 -1.19 -6.06
C PHE A 538 24.04 -2.61 -5.68
N ALA A 539 23.47 -2.75 -4.48
CA ALA A 539 22.85 -4.01 -4.04
C ALA A 539 21.47 -4.21 -4.67
N THR A 540 21.22 -5.41 -5.18
CA THR A 540 19.91 -5.83 -5.68
C THR A 540 19.09 -6.54 -4.60
N ASP A 541 17.82 -6.81 -4.88
CA ASP A 541 16.94 -7.61 -4.00
C ASP A 541 17.55 -8.99 -3.65
N ALA A 542 18.28 -9.60 -4.59
CA ALA A 542 18.95 -10.88 -4.36
C ALA A 542 20.17 -10.76 -3.42
N ASP A 543 20.77 -9.57 -3.31
CA ASP A 543 21.92 -9.30 -2.44
C ASP A 543 21.51 -8.92 -1.01
N VAL A 544 20.23 -8.62 -0.79
CA VAL A 544 19.70 -8.13 0.49
C VAL A 544 18.91 -9.23 1.20
N ALA A 545 19.40 -9.65 2.36
CA ALA A 545 18.73 -10.67 3.16
C ALA A 545 17.29 -10.25 3.54
N PRO A 546 16.31 -11.17 3.60
CA PRO A 546 14.94 -10.87 3.98
C PRO A 546 14.79 -10.18 5.33
N GLY A 547 15.63 -10.56 6.31
CA GLY A 547 15.68 -9.91 7.61
C GLY A 547 16.06 -8.43 7.53
N GLU A 548 16.92 -8.05 6.59
CA GLU A 548 17.33 -6.65 6.38
C GLU A 548 16.24 -5.84 5.67
N ARG A 549 15.51 -6.43 4.72
CA ARG A 549 14.30 -5.82 4.14
C ARG A 549 13.23 -5.62 5.19
N LEU A 550 13.01 -6.61 6.05
CA LEU A 550 12.12 -6.48 7.21
C LEU A 550 12.61 -5.37 8.16
N ALA A 551 13.90 -5.29 8.45
CA ALA A 551 14.48 -4.26 9.30
C ALA A 551 14.30 -2.84 8.72
N MET A 552 14.37 -2.67 7.40
CA MET A 552 14.03 -1.40 6.73
C MET A 552 12.56 -1.02 6.99
N ARG A 553 11.62 -1.96 6.85
CA ARG A 553 10.20 -1.72 7.15
C ARG A 553 9.97 -1.34 8.61
N VAL A 554 10.62 -2.05 9.53
CA VAL A 554 10.58 -1.75 10.97
C VAL A 554 11.13 -0.35 11.25
N ALA A 555 12.21 0.05 10.59
CA ALA A 555 12.78 1.38 10.75
C ALA A 555 11.83 2.49 10.30
N LEU A 556 11.04 2.25 9.25
CA LEU A 556 10.16 3.22 8.61
C LEU A 556 8.76 3.30 9.22
N GLN A 557 8.16 2.19 9.66
CA GLN A 557 6.75 2.15 10.09
C GLN A 557 6.36 3.16 11.20
N PRO A 558 7.22 3.51 12.17
CA PRO A 558 6.89 4.53 13.17
C PRO A 558 6.57 5.92 12.58
N TYR A 559 6.93 6.15 11.32
CA TYR A 559 6.65 7.38 10.59
C TYR A 559 5.48 7.25 9.60
N VAL A 560 4.79 6.11 9.59
CA VAL A 560 3.72 5.76 8.64
C VAL A 560 2.42 5.46 9.39
N ASP A 561 1.49 6.41 9.37
CA ASP A 561 0.20 6.33 10.06
C ASP A 561 -0.79 5.33 9.42
N ALA A 562 -0.78 5.14 8.10
CA ALA A 562 -1.54 4.07 7.45
C ALA A 562 -0.79 2.73 7.51
N GLY A 563 0.02 2.40 6.51
CA GLY A 563 0.77 1.14 6.45
C GLY A 563 1.85 1.15 5.36
N ILE A 564 2.69 0.12 5.40
CA ILE A 564 3.77 -0.15 4.44
C ILE A 564 3.42 -1.42 3.67
N ASP A 565 3.86 -1.51 2.41
CA ASP A 565 3.78 -2.74 1.62
C ASP A 565 4.27 -3.96 2.42
N ASN A 566 3.45 -5.00 2.45
CA ASN A 566 3.62 -6.09 3.41
C ASN A 566 4.45 -7.26 2.86
N THR A 567 4.73 -7.31 1.56
CA THR A 567 5.16 -8.54 0.87
C THR A 567 6.68 -8.71 0.91
N LEU A 568 7.20 -9.70 1.63
CA LEU A 568 8.59 -10.13 1.55
C LEU A 568 8.70 -11.25 0.51
N THR A 569 9.42 -11.00 -0.58
CA THR A 569 9.66 -12.02 -1.62
C THR A 569 10.88 -12.87 -1.27
N LEU A 570 10.68 -14.17 -1.08
CA LEU A 570 11.72 -15.13 -0.67
C LEU A 570 12.05 -16.12 -1.78
N ALA A 571 13.31 -16.52 -1.88
CA ALA A 571 13.71 -17.67 -2.69
C ALA A 571 13.16 -18.99 -2.10
N ASN A 572 13.18 -20.08 -2.86
CA ASN A 572 12.62 -21.37 -2.44
C ASN A 572 13.46 -22.14 -1.39
N HIS A 573 14.67 -21.67 -1.06
CA HIS A 573 15.59 -22.34 -0.14
C HIS A 573 15.35 -22.01 1.34
N TYR A 574 14.51 -21.03 1.67
CA TYR A 574 14.25 -20.65 3.05
C TYR A 574 13.45 -21.73 3.79
N SER A 575 13.98 -22.14 4.94
CA SER A 575 13.40 -23.15 5.82
C SER A 575 12.15 -22.66 6.54
N LEU A 576 11.39 -23.60 7.12
CA LEU A 576 10.23 -23.28 7.96
C LEU A 576 10.63 -22.43 9.17
N GLU A 577 11.81 -22.68 9.74
CA GLU A 577 12.33 -21.95 10.90
C GLU A 577 12.67 -20.49 10.56
N GLU A 578 13.28 -20.25 9.41
CA GLU A 578 13.58 -18.89 8.94
C GLU A 578 12.30 -18.10 8.64
N VAL A 579 11.31 -18.72 7.99
CA VAL A 579 10.00 -18.09 7.75
C VAL A 579 9.29 -17.80 9.08
N ASN A 580 9.29 -18.75 10.01
CA ASN A 580 8.77 -18.55 11.36
C ASN A 580 9.44 -17.37 12.07
N ALA A 581 10.76 -17.27 12.00
CA ALA A 581 11.53 -16.19 12.62
C ALA A 581 11.18 -14.81 12.03
N LEU A 582 11.02 -14.70 10.70
CA LEU A 582 10.61 -13.45 10.04
C LEU A 582 9.20 -13.01 10.48
N LEU A 583 8.24 -13.93 10.51
CA LEU A 583 6.87 -13.63 10.91
C LEU A 583 6.79 -13.21 12.39
N PHE A 584 7.52 -13.89 13.28
CA PHE A 584 7.63 -13.50 14.69
C PHE A 584 8.34 -12.17 14.88
N ALA A 585 9.41 -11.91 14.13
CA ALA A 585 10.13 -10.64 14.18
C ALA A 585 9.23 -9.47 13.77
N ALA A 586 8.40 -9.65 12.74
CA ALA A 586 7.41 -8.66 12.31
C ALA A 586 6.40 -8.33 13.42
N TRP A 587 5.86 -9.35 14.10
CA TRP A 587 4.95 -9.17 15.23
C TRP A 587 5.61 -8.44 16.40
N ARG A 588 6.80 -8.89 16.84
CA ARG A 588 7.54 -8.27 17.95
C ARG A 588 7.90 -6.82 17.66
N ALA A 589 8.20 -6.51 16.41
CA ALA A 589 8.46 -5.14 15.96
C ALA A 589 7.20 -4.28 15.79
N LYS A 590 6.01 -4.82 16.09
CA LYS A 590 4.71 -4.16 15.96
C LYS A 590 4.46 -3.64 14.54
N LEU A 591 4.89 -4.42 13.53
CA LEU A 591 4.45 -4.18 12.16
C LEU A 591 2.93 -4.31 12.06
N LYS A 592 2.31 -3.61 11.12
CA LYS A 592 0.85 -3.65 10.91
C LYS A 592 0.43 -4.86 10.06
N SER A 593 1.29 -5.29 9.14
CA SER A 593 1.09 -6.51 8.37
C SER A 593 2.42 -7.06 7.82
N VAL A 594 2.44 -8.34 7.46
CA VAL A 594 3.54 -9.00 6.75
C VAL A 594 2.99 -10.16 5.92
N ALA A 595 3.47 -10.34 4.70
CA ALA A 595 3.15 -11.48 3.86
C ALA A 595 4.44 -12.07 3.29
N ILE A 596 4.53 -13.39 3.24
CA ILE A 596 5.63 -14.08 2.57
C ILE A 596 5.16 -14.50 1.20
N ARG A 597 5.95 -14.18 0.18
CA ARG A 597 5.71 -14.60 -1.20
C ARG A 597 6.93 -15.32 -1.73
N ARG A 598 6.75 -16.52 -2.25
CA ARG A 598 7.84 -17.27 -2.87
C ARG A 598 8.13 -16.78 -4.28
N ALA A 599 9.39 -16.61 -4.63
CA ALA A 599 9.82 -16.07 -5.92
C ALA A 599 9.48 -17.01 -7.10
N ASP A 600 9.53 -18.33 -6.89
CA ASP A 600 9.13 -19.32 -7.88
C ASP A 600 7.59 -19.38 -8.04
N LEU A 601 6.87 -19.25 -6.93
CA LEU A 601 5.42 -19.10 -6.97
C LEU A 601 4.99 -17.72 -7.47
N ALA A 602 5.80 -16.67 -7.37
CA ALA A 602 5.53 -15.37 -7.97
C ALA A 602 5.73 -15.39 -9.49
N ARG A 603 6.43 -16.40 -10.03
CA ARG A 603 6.51 -16.67 -11.48
C ARG A 603 5.30 -17.47 -11.96
N ASP A 604 4.76 -18.38 -11.14
CA ASP A 604 3.58 -19.21 -11.47
C ASP A 604 2.23 -18.55 -11.11
N ALA A 605 2.21 -17.78 -10.03
CA ALA A 605 1.20 -16.81 -9.63
C ALA A 605 1.83 -15.43 -9.81
N GLN A 606 2.03 -15.06 -11.06
CA GLN A 606 2.35 -13.67 -11.36
C GLN A 606 1.31 -12.78 -10.68
N PRO A 607 1.73 -11.77 -9.90
CA PRO A 607 0.85 -10.71 -9.48
C PRO A 607 0.60 -9.80 -10.69
N SER A 608 0.05 -10.28 -11.80
CA SER A 608 0.15 -9.52 -13.07
C SER A 608 1.56 -8.91 -13.25
N ASP A 609 2.60 -9.75 -13.31
CA ASP A 609 3.64 -9.45 -14.30
C ASP A 609 3.16 -9.88 -15.71
N ASP A 610 1.95 -10.45 -15.81
CA ASP A 610 1.14 -10.54 -17.02
C ASP A 610 0.23 -9.31 -17.11
N ASP A 611 0.29 -8.51 -18.16
CA ASP A 611 1.09 -8.63 -19.37
C ASP A 611 1.24 -9.99 -20.11
N GLY A 612 0.23 -10.89 -20.03
CA GLY A 612 -0.16 -11.84 -21.10
C GLY A 612 0.17 -13.34 -21.01
N VAL A 613 -0.89 -14.17 -21.14
CA VAL A 613 -0.99 -15.10 -22.29
C VAL A 613 -1.83 -14.44 -23.39
#